data_AF-A0A2V1B1W8-F1
#
_entry.id   AF-A0A2V1B1W8-F1
#
_cell.length_a   1.000
_cell.length_b   1.000
_cell.length_c   1.000
_cell.angle_alpha   90.00
_cell.angle_beta   90.00
_cell.angle_gamma   90.00
#
_symmetry.space_group_name_H-M   'P 1'
#
loop_
_entity.id
_entity.type
_entity.pdbx_description
1 polymer ?
#
loop_
_entity_poly.entity_id
_entity_poly.type
_entity_poly.pdbx_seq_one_letter_code
_entity_poly.pdbx_strand_id
1 'polypeptide(L)'
;ATPHDLFTIKRAREKAFTKRNITSAWAACGLFPNNPDRVLRNTPKPPTQPTGPAIYAMNAAAYLQNEAVQTPATPMSAEGLMSLYNQVKQDTEQLDATSTQRLQKRVQKLANAAQVSFTECALLNNRNQFLTEANNEAKVRRSTKSAILGKGKAKVMSFEDIEAARTVRAAKDAVKSKGKRGRKRKNPEPEASEAEPEPEVEVNPQPEPQPEPAPWRAPVARMY
;
A
#
# COMPACT_ATOMS: atom_id res chain seq x y z
N ALA A 1 1.77 25.09 5.06
CA ALA A 1 0.82 26.09 4.55
C ALA A 1 0.18 26.76 5.76
N THR A 2 0.25 28.09 5.84
CA THR A 2 -0.40 28.83 6.91
C THR A 2 -1.93 28.77 6.74
N PRO A 3 -2.73 28.99 7.79
CA PRO A 3 -4.20 28.99 7.68
C PRO A 3 -4.74 29.96 6.62
N HIS A 4 -4.02 31.07 6.38
CA HIS A 4 -4.34 32.04 5.34
C HIS A 4 -4.17 31.46 3.92
N ASP A 5 -3.13 30.65 3.70
CA ASP A 5 -2.84 30.04 2.40
C ASP A 5 -3.94 29.06 1.98
N LEU A 6 -4.41 28.25 2.93
CA LEU A 6 -5.48 27.27 2.69
C LEU A 6 -6.81 27.97 2.34
N PHE A 7 -7.12 29.09 2.99
CA PHE A 7 -8.31 29.88 2.70
C PHE A 7 -8.25 30.50 1.29
N THR A 8 -7.09 31.04 0.91
CA THR A 8 -6.86 31.61 -0.43
C THR A 8 -6.95 30.55 -1.52
N ILE A 9 -6.34 29.37 -1.30
CA ILE A 9 -6.43 28.23 -2.23
C ILE A 9 -7.87 27.75 -2.37
N LYS A 10 -8.61 27.61 -1.27
CA LYS A 10 -10.02 27.19 -1.30
C LYS A 10 -10.85 28.18 -2.11
N ARG A 11 -10.72 29.48 -1.86
CA ARG A 11 -11.41 30.55 -2.59
C ARG A 11 -11.04 30.56 -4.08
N ALA A 12 -9.76 30.35 -4.42
CA ALA A 12 -9.30 30.28 -5.80
C ALA A 12 -9.89 29.05 -6.53
N ARG A 13 -9.96 27.90 -5.86
CA ARG A 13 -10.56 26.68 -6.42
C ARG A 13 -12.06 26.84 -6.68
N GLU A 14 -12.80 27.41 -5.72
CA GLU A 14 -14.24 27.68 -5.88
C GLU A 14 -14.51 28.63 -7.06
N LYS A 15 -13.61 29.60 -7.31
CA LYS A 15 -13.72 30.52 -8.44
C LYS A 15 -13.30 29.90 -9.78
N ALA A 16 -12.30 29.02 -9.78
CA ALA A 16 -11.75 28.42 -10.99
C ALA A 16 -12.58 27.23 -11.49
N PHE A 17 -12.96 26.31 -10.60
CA PHE A 17 -13.64 25.04 -10.94
C PHE A 17 -15.17 25.17 -10.98
N THR A 18 -15.66 26.14 -11.75
CA THR A 18 -17.08 26.24 -12.06
C THR A 18 -17.44 25.34 -13.23
N LYS A 19 -18.69 24.83 -13.29
CA LYS A 19 -19.17 24.01 -14.43
C LYS A 19 -18.87 24.68 -15.77
N ARG A 20 -19.10 26.00 -15.86
CA ARG A 20 -18.86 26.81 -17.06
C ARG A 20 -17.39 26.83 -17.47
N ASN A 21 -16.47 26.99 -16.53
CA ASN A 21 -15.03 27.05 -16.81
C ASN A 21 -14.49 25.67 -17.21
N ILE A 22 -15.00 24.61 -16.59
CA ILE A 22 -14.62 23.24 -16.94
C ILE A 22 -15.12 22.90 -18.35
N THR A 23 -16.38 23.20 -18.67
CA THR A 23 -16.93 22.91 -20.00
C THR A 23 -16.28 23.76 -21.09
N SER A 24 -15.94 25.02 -20.81
CA SER A 24 -15.23 25.87 -21.78
C SER A 24 -13.80 25.38 -22.02
N ALA A 25 -13.10 24.90 -20.99
CA ALA A 25 -11.78 24.29 -21.13
C ALA A 25 -11.82 23.01 -21.97
N TRP A 26 -12.81 22.14 -21.74
CA TRP A 26 -13.01 20.94 -22.55
C TRP A 26 -13.37 21.26 -24.00
N ALA A 27 -14.22 22.27 -24.24
CA ALA A 27 -14.54 22.73 -25.58
C ALA A 27 -13.31 23.32 -26.29
N ALA A 28 -12.46 24.04 -25.57
CA ALA A 28 -11.20 24.55 -26.12
C ALA A 28 -10.30 23.42 -26.60
N CYS A 29 -10.16 22.36 -25.81
CA CYS A 29 -9.38 21.16 -26.14
C CYS A 29 -10.09 20.18 -27.08
N GLY A 30 -11.31 20.48 -27.55
CA GLY A 30 -12.08 19.58 -28.41
C GLY A 30 -12.56 18.30 -27.72
N LEU A 31 -12.60 18.27 -26.39
CA LEU A 31 -13.10 17.13 -25.61
C LEU A 31 -14.63 17.14 -25.50
N PHE A 32 -15.26 18.33 -25.55
CA PHE A 32 -16.72 18.43 -25.45
C PHE A 32 -17.31 19.66 -26.19
N PRO A 33 -18.19 19.46 -27.19
CA PRO A 33 -18.44 18.20 -27.89
C PRO A 33 -17.15 17.64 -28.53
N ASN A 34 -17.03 16.32 -28.62
CA ASN A 34 -15.81 15.69 -29.13
C ASN A 34 -15.47 16.16 -30.54
N ASN A 35 -14.30 16.78 -30.70
CA ASN A 35 -13.78 17.33 -31.94
C ASN A 35 -12.23 17.20 -31.94
N PRO A 36 -11.69 16.05 -32.39
CA PRO A 36 -10.25 15.76 -32.34
C PRO A 36 -9.41 16.69 -33.21
N ASP A 37 -10.00 17.29 -34.26
CA ASP A 37 -9.29 18.20 -35.17
C ASP A 37 -8.79 19.46 -34.46
N ARG A 38 -9.43 19.88 -33.36
CA ARG A 38 -8.97 21.04 -32.56
C ARG A 38 -7.59 20.82 -31.96
N VAL A 39 -7.28 19.59 -31.55
CA VAL A 39 -5.96 19.23 -31.01
C VAL A 39 -4.91 19.23 -32.12
N LEU A 40 -5.28 18.71 -33.30
CA LEU A 40 -4.41 18.58 -34.45
C LEU A 40 -4.10 19.94 -35.16
N ARG A 41 -4.93 20.96 -34.95
CA ARG A 41 -4.69 22.32 -35.48
C ARG A 41 -3.48 23.02 -34.83
N ASN A 42 -3.22 22.72 -33.56
CA ASN A 42 -2.16 23.38 -32.79
C ASN A 42 -0.84 22.61 -32.81
N THR A 43 -0.85 21.38 -33.34
CA THR A 43 0.38 20.62 -33.53
C THR A 43 1.11 21.11 -34.78
N PRO A 44 2.40 21.48 -34.71
CA PRO A 44 3.16 21.85 -35.89
C PRO A 44 3.16 20.70 -36.89
N LYS A 45 2.75 20.99 -38.13
CA LYS A 45 2.67 20.01 -39.20
C LYS A 45 4.08 19.48 -39.48
N PRO A 46 4.32 18.16 -39.51
CA PRO A 46 5.62 17.64 -39.88
C PRO A 46 5.96 18.11 -41.31
N PRO A 47 7.23 18.43 -41.59
CA PRO A 47 7.64 18.91 -42.91
C PRO A 47 7.30 17.86 -43.97
N THR A 48 6.51 18.30 -44.95
CA THR A 48 6.15 17.53 -46.15
C THR A 48 7.42 17.03 -46.83
N GLN A 49 7.68 15.72 -46.78
CA GLN A 49 8.72 15.11 -47.61
C GLN A 49 8.33 15.23 -49.09
N PRO A 50 9.27 15.54 -50.00
CA PRO A 50 8.96 15.71 -51.41
C PRO A 50 8.59 14.38 -52.07
N THR A 51 7.44 14.37 -52.75
CA THR A 51 6.96 13.32 -53.61
C THR A 51 7.93 13.04 -54.75
N GLY A 52 8.55 11.85 -54.75
CA GLY A 52 9.22 11.28 -55.91
C GLY A 52 8.51 9.99 -56.35
N PRO A 53 7.88 9.92 -57.54
CA PRO A 53 7.22 8.72 -58.02
C PRO A 53 8.20 7.84 -58.82
N ALA A 54 8.95 6.99 -58.11
CA ALA A 54 9.74 5.93 -58.78
C ALA A 54 10.01 4.67 -57.92
N ILE A 55 9.83 4.73 -56.59
CA ILE A 55 10.17 3.61 -55.69
C ILE A 55 8.95 2.73 -55.34
N TYR A 56 7.73 3.20 -55.59
CA TYR A 56 6.51 2.52 -55.12
C TYR A 56 6.12 1.25 -55.88
N ALA A 57 6.53 1.07 -57.14
CA ALA A 57 6.09 -0.07 -57.95
C ALA A 57 6.74 -1.40 -57.54
N MET A 58 8.02 -1.40 -57.14
CA MET A 58 8.72 -2.62 -56.71
C MET A 58 8.39 -3.03 -55.28
N ASN A 59 8.05 -2.07 -54.40
CA ASN A 59 7.68 -2.36 -53.01
C ASN A 59 6.22 -2.82 -52.84
N ALA A 60 5.31 -2.49 -53.77
CA ALA A 60 3.91 -2.91 -53.68
C ALA A 60 3.73 -4.44 -53.73
N ALA A 61 4.57 -5.16 -54.48
CA ALA A 61 4.55 -6.62 -54.54
C ALA A 61 5.08 -7.28 -53.24
N ALA A 62 6.06 -6.66 -52.57
CA ALA A 62 6.57 -7.13 -51.28
C ALA A 62 5.65 -6.76 -50.10
N TYR A 63 4.81 -5.72 -50.25
CA TYR A 63 3.93 -5.23 -49.19
C TYR A 63 2.65 -6.05 -49.04
N LEU A 64 2.16 -6.71 -50.11
CA LEU A 64 0.93 -7.51 -50.03
C LEU A 64 1.08 -8.82 -49.24
N GLN A 65 2.30 -9.31 -49.01
CA GLN A 65 2.59 -10.49 -48.18
C GLN A 65 2.80 -10.13 -46.69
N ASN A 66 2.78 -8.84 -46.34
CA ASN A 66 2.81 -8.38 -44.96
C ASN A 66 1.38 -8.08 -44.49
N GLU A 67 0.52 -9.10 -44.48
CA GLU A 67 -0.76 -9.00 -43.77
C GLU A 67 -0.49 -8.62 -42.31
N ALA A 68 -0.95 -7.42 -41.96
CA ALA A 68 -1.11 -6.88 -40.62
C ALA A 68 0.13 -7.00 -39.70
N VAL A 69 1.01 -5.99 -39.77
CA VAL A 69 1.79 -5.57 -38.59
C VAL A 69 0.80 -5.00 -37.56
N GLN A 70 0.03 -5.86 -36.89
CA GLN A 70 -0.50 -5.55 -35.58
C GLN A 70 0.72 -5.39 -34.67
N THR A 71 0.89 -4.21 -34.09
CA THR A 71 1.82 -3.98 -32.99
C THR A 71 1.53 -5.02 -31.91
N PRO A 72 2.38 -6.04 -31.67
CA PRO A 72 1.96 -7.15 -30.83
C PRO A 72 2.04 -6.69 -29.39
N ALA A 73 0.90 -6.66 -28.71
CA ALA A 73 0.82 -6.46 -27.28
C ALA A 73 1.69 -7.50 -26.57
N THR A 74 2.50 -7.04 -25.60
CA THR A 74 3.30 -7.90 -24.74
C THR A 74 2.39 -8.96 -24.11
N PRO A 75 2.70 -10.26 -24.20
CA PRO A 75 1.83 -11.30 -23.65
C PRO A 75 1.80 -11.19 -22.12
N MET A 76 0.66 -10.77 -21.58
CA MET A 76 0.39 -10.71 -20.14
C MET A 76 -0.32 -11.97 -19.61
N SER A 77 -0.43 -13.03 -20.43
CA SER A 77 -1.11 -14.29 -20.11
C SER A 77 -0.22 -15.49 -20.42
N ALA A 78 -0.39 -16.58 -19.67
CA ALA A 78 0.30 -17.85 -19.88
C ALA A 78 0.08 -18.39 -21.31
N GLU A 79 -1.12 -18.22 -21.86
CA GLU A 79 -1.46 -18.64 -23.23
C GLU A 79 -0.68 -17.84 -24.28
N GLY A 80 -0.56 -16.52 -24.07
CA GLY A 80 0.22 -15.64 -24.93
C GLY A 80 1.72 -15.97 -24.89
N LEU A 81 2.23 -16.36 -23.72
CA LEU A 81 3.61 -16.81 -23.54
C LEU A 81 3.87 -18.14 -24.26
N MET A 82 2.94 -19.10 -24.17
CA MET A 82 3.03 -20.39 -24.87
C MET A 82 2.95 -20.23 -26.39
N SER A 83 2.07 -19.35 -26.87
CA SER A 83 2.00 -18.99 -28.30
C SER A 83 3.30 -18.39 -28.80
N LEU A 84 3.89 -17.46 -28.04
CA LEU A 84 5.19 -16.86 -28.37
C LEU A 84 6.31 -17.91 -28.40
N TYR A 85 6.31 -18.84 -27.45
CA TYR A 85 7.27 -19.96 -27.41
C TYR A 85 7.16 -20.86 -28.66
N ASN A 86 5.95 -21.24 -29.06
CA ASN A 86 5.75 -22.05 -30.26
C ASN A 86 6.22 -21.33 -31.53
N GLN A 87 6.03 -20.02 -31.61
CA GLN A 87 6.52 -19.19 -32.73
C GLN A 87 8.05 -19.08 -32.75
N VAL A 88 8.68 -18.96 -31.58
CA VAL A 88 10.15 -19.01 -31.45
C VAL A 88 10.68 -20.34 -31.97
N LYS A 89 10.03 -21.46 -31.59
CA LYS A 89 10.40 -22.79 -32.06
C LYS A 89 10.31 -22.92 -33.60
N GLN A 90 9.25 -22.41 -34.20
CA GLN A 90 9.09 -22.41 -35.66
C GLN A 90 10.17 -21.57 -36.37
N ASP A 91 10.46 -20.37 -35.86
CA ASP A 91 11.49 -19.51 -36.44
C ASP A 91 12.90 -20.13 -36.30
N THR A 92 13.18 -20.90 -35.25
CA THR A 92 14.44 -21.65 -35.12
C THR A 92 14.57 -22.81 -36.10
N GLU A 93 13.46 -23.36 -36.59
CA GLU A 93 13.46 -24.49 -37.54
C GLU A 93 13.64 -24.02 -39.00
N GLN A 94 13.20 -22.80 -39.35
CA GLN A 94 13.28 -22.27 -40.73
C GLN A 94 14.63 -21.62 -41.09
N LEU A 95 15.39 -21.11 -40.09
CA LEU A 95 16.77 -20.59 -40.15
C LEU A 95 17.18 -19.72 -41.37
N ASP A 96 16.25 -19.02 -41.99
CA ASP A 96 16.49 -18.02 -43.05
C ASP A 96 16.83 -16.62 -42.48
N ALA A 97 17.32 -15.72 -43.33
CA ALA A 97 17.66 -14.35 -42.91
C ALA A 97 16.46 -13.59 -42.31
N THR A 98 15.23 -13.91 -42.74
CA THR A 98 14.02 -13.29 -42.19
C THR A 98 13.65 -13.88 -40.83
N SER A 99 13.68 -15.20 -40.65
CA SER A 99 13.39 -15.85 -39.35
C SER A 99 14.40 -15.48 -38.28
N THR A 100 15.68 -15.32 -38.60
CA THR A 100 16.68 -14.85 -37.61
C THR A 100 16.34 -13.48 -37.04
N GLN A 101 15.90 -12.53 -37.89
CA GLN A 101 15.44 -11.22 -37.43
C GLN A 101 14.14 -11.31 -36.61
N ARG A 102 13.18 -12.17 -37.03
CA ARG A 102 11.94 -12.41 -36.28
C ARG A 102 12.24 -13.04 -34.91
N LEU A 103 13.14 -14.01 -34.86
CA LEU A 103 13.60 -14.70 -33.66
C LEU A 103 14.21 -13.70 -32.68
N GLN A 104 15.12 -12.83 -33.13
CA GLN A 104 15.71 -11.78 -32.27
C GLN A 104 14.61 -10.89 -31.64
N LYS A 105 13.64 -10.45 -32.45
CA LYS A 105 12.50 -9.64 -31.96
C LYS A 105 11.63 -10.40 -30.95
N ARG A 106 11.37 -11.70 -31.17
CA ARG A 106 10.57 -12.53 -30.26
C ARG A 106 11.30 -12.81 -28.95
N VAL A 107 12.60 -13.08 -28.99
CA VAL A 107 13.44 -13.27 -27.79
C VAL A 107 13.46 -11.99 -26.97
N GLN A 108 13.64 -10.82 -27.59
CA GLN A 108 13.57 -9.54 -26.88
C GLN A 108 12.20 -9.33 -26.21
N LYS A 109 11.11 -9.70 -26.87
CA LYS A 109 9.76 -9.63 -26.26
C LYS A 109 9.63 -10.55 -25.06
N LEU A 110 10.16 -11.76 -25.14
CA LEU A 110 10.14 -12.72 -24.03
C LEU A 110 10.94 -12.17 -22.84
N ALA A 111 12.12 -11.61 -23.09
CA ALA A 111 12.92 -10.95 -22.06
C ALA A 111 12.16 -9.79 -21.38
N ASN A 112 11.51 -8.92 -22.17
CA ASN A 112 10.72 -7.82 -21.64
C ASN A 112 9.51 -8.32 -20.84
N ALA A 113 8.81 -9.36 -21.31
CA ALA A 113 7.68 -9.94 -20.60
C ALA A 113 8.11 -10.56 -19.27
N ALA A 114 9.25 -11.27 -19.24
CA ALA A 114 9.83 -11.81 -18.02
C ALA A 114 10.24 -10.73 -17.02
N GLN A 115 10.84 -9.63 -17.50
CA GLN A 115 11.18 -8.49 -16.66
C GLN A 115 9.92 -7.89 -16.01
N VAL A 116 8.87 -7.66 -16.80
CA VAL A 116 7.60 -7.13 -16.29
C VAL A 116 7.01 -8.08 -15.24
N SER A 117 6.90 -9.38 -15.53
CA SER A 117 6.34 -10.34 -14.59
C SER A 117 7.15 -10.42 -13.28
N PHE A 118 8.48 -10.40 -13.34
CA PHE A 118 9.31 -10.36 -12.13
C PHE A 118 9.11 -9.08 -11.32
N THR A 119 8.99 -7.92 -11.97
CA THR A 119 8.71 -6.67 -11.26
C THR A 119 7.33 -6.67 -10.60
N GLU A 120 6.31 -7.25 -11.27
CA GLU A 120 4.97 -7.41 -10.71
C GLU A 120 4.96 -8.37 -9.52
N CYS A 121 5.64 -9.51 -9.63
CA CYS A 121 5.81 -10.45 -8.52
C CYS A 121 6.49 -9.79 -7.32
N ALA A 122 7.56 -9.02 -7.54
CA ALA A 122 8.24 -8.28 -6.47
C ALA A 122 7.31 -7.26 -5.79
N LEU A 123 6.54 -6.50 -6.57
CA LEU A 123 5.56 -5.54 -6.05
C LEU A 123 4.47 -6.22 -5.20
N LEU A 124 3.90 -7.32 -5.71
CA LEU A 124 2.86 -8.09 -5.03
C LEU A 124 3.39 -8.71 -3.73
N ASN A 125 4.61 -9.25 -3.75
CA ASN A 125 5.25 -9.79 -2.57
C ASN A 125 5.47 -8.72 -1.50
N ASN A 126 6.01 -7.55 -1.88
CA ASN A 126 6.20 -6.42 -0.96
C ASN A 126 4.86 -5.96 -0.35
N ARG A 127 3.80 -5.89 -1.16
CA ARG A 127 2.46 -5.55 -0.67
C ARG A 127 1.92 -6.60 0.30
N ASN A 128 2.06 -7.89 -0.01
CA ASN A 128 1.61 -8.97 0.85
C ASN A 128 2.38 -9.00 2.18
N GLN A 129 3.69 -8.72 2.14
CA GLN A 129 4.50 -8.58 3.35
C GLN A 129 3.99 -7.44 4.23
N PHE A 130 3.83 -6.24 3.66
CA PHE A 130 3.30 -5.08 4.38
C PHE A 130 1.92 -5.35 5.01
N LEU A 131 1.01 -6.00 4.26
CA LEU A 131 -0.31 -6.36 4.75
C LEU A 131 -0.25 -7.39 5.88
N THR A 132 0.67 -8.34 5.80
CA THR A 132 0.92 -9.34 6.85
C THR A 132 1.39 -8.67 8.13
N GLU A 133 2.38 -7.77 8.03
CA GLU A 133 2.91 -7.00 9.16
C GLU A 133 1.82 -6.15 9.83
N ALA A 134 1.05 -5.40 9.03
CA ALA A 134 -0.06 -4.58 9.53
C ALA A 134 -1.16 -5.44 10.20
N ASN A 135 -1.47 -6.61 9.65
CA ASN A 135 -2.45 -7.53 10.26
C ASN A 135 -1.95 -8.09 11.58
N ASN A 136 -0.68 -8.50 11.63
CA ASN A 136 -0.06 -9.00 12.86
C ASN A 136 -0.08 -7.92 13.94
N GLU A 137 0.29 -6.69 13.60
CA GLU A 137 0.20 -5.56 14.52
C GLU A 137 -1.25 -5.30 14.98
N ALA A 138 -2.22 -5.29 14.06
CA ALA A 138 -3.63 -5.10 14.40
C ALA A 138 -4.18 -6.24 15.29
N LYS A 139 -3.70 -7.47 15.11
CA LYS A 139 -4.04 -8.62 15.96
C LYS A 139 -3.45 -8.45 17.36
N VAL A 140 -2.19 -8.03 17.46
CA VAL A 140 -1.55 -7.70 18.75
C VAL A 140 -2.36 -6.61 19.46
N ARG A 141 -2.63 -5.47 18.81
CA ARG A 141 -3.42 -4.37 19.39
C ARG A 141 -4.80 -4.83 19.90
N ARG A 142 -5.51 -5.64 19.13
CA ARG A 142 -6.80 -6.22 19.54
C ARG A 142 -6.67 -7.11 20.77
N SER A 143 -5.70 -8.02 20.77
CA SER A 143 -5.45 -8.95 21.89
C SER A 143 -4.99 -8.23 23.16
N THR A 144 -4.15 -7.20 23.04
CA THR A 144 -3.72 -6.36 24.16
C THR A 144 -4.89 -5.59 24.72
N LYS A 145 -5.73 -4.99 23.87
CA LYS A 145 -6.95 -4.30 24.30
C LYS A 145 -7.89 -5.26 25.02
N SER A 146 -8.13 -6.47 24.50
CA SER A 146 -8.97 -7.46 25.19
C SER A 146 -8.34 -7.95 26.50
N ALA A 147 -7.02 -8.12 26.56
CA ALA A 147 -6.33 -8.51 27.79
C ALA A 147 -6.40 -7.41 28.85
N ILE A 148 -6.21 -6.14 28.48
CA ILE A 148 -6.36 -5.00 29.39
C ILE A 148 -7.81 -4.90 29.88
N LEU A 149 -8.79 -5.00 28.97
CA LEU A 149 -10.21 -4.96 29.31
C LEU A 149 -10.69 -6.19 30.10
N GLY A 150 -10.05 -7.35 29.93
CA GLY A 150 -10.37 -8.59 30.63
C GLY A 150 -9.67 -8.74 31.99
N LYS A 151 -8.44 -8.21 32.14
CA LYS A 151 -7.72 -8.16 33.42
C LYS A 151 -8.20 -7.04 34.33
N GLY A 152 -8.61 -5.91 33.75
CA GLY A 152 -9.37 -4.91 34.47
C GLY A 152 -10.78 -5.45 34.71
N LYS A 153 -11.31 -5.35 35.93
CA LYS A 153 -12.76 -5.29 36.12
C LYS A 153 -13.24 -4.03 35.40
N ALA A 154 -13.34 -4.07 34.07
CA ALA A 154 -13.87 -3.00 33.24
C ALA A 154 -15.39 -2.97 33.40
N LYS A 155 -15.82 -2.78 34.65
CA LYS A 155 -17.17 -2.41 35.01
C LYS A 155 -17.33 -0.96 34.53
N VAL A 156 -18.31 -0.71 33.68
CA VAL A 156 -18.81 0.66 33.48
C VAL A 156 -19.32 1.11 34.85
N MET A 157 -18.53 1.94 35.53
CA MET A 157 -18.87 2.40 36.88
C MET A 157 -20.16 3.19 36.80
N SER A 158 -21.16 2.77 37.57
CA SER A 158 -22.38 3.56 37.72
C SER A 158 -22.08 4.83 38.52
N PHE A 159 -23.01 5.79 38.50
CA PHE A 159 -22.88 7.00 39.32
C PHE A 159 -22.65 6.66 40.80
N GLU A 160 -23.29 5.60 41.31
CA GLU A 160 -23.15 5.10 42.67
C GLU A 160 -21.73 4.58 42.97
N ASP A 161 -21.11 3.86 42.03
CA ASP A 161 -19.72 3.39 42.17
C ASP A 161 -18.74 4.57 42.28
N ILE A 162 -18.99 5.65 41.55
CA ILE A 162 -18.19 6.88 41.58
C ILE A 162 -18.36 7.60 42.91
N GLU A 163 -19.58 7.70 43.44
CA GLU A 163 -19.84 8.29 44.74
C GLU A 163 -19.19 7.48 45.87
N ALA A 164 -19.32 6.15 45.86
CA ALA A 164 -18.65 5.27 46.81
C ALA A 164 -17.12 5.44 46.77
N ALA A 165 -16.52 5.59 45.58
CA ALA A 165 -15.09 5.84 45.45
C ALA A 165 -14.67 7.24 45.96
N ARG A 166 -15.57 8.23 45.92
CA ARG A 166 -15.33 9.59 46.46
C ARG A 166 -15.41 9.59 47.98
N THR A 167 -16.39 8.91 48.58
CA THR A 167 -16.51 8.81 50.04
C THR A 167 -15.32 8.08 50.65
N VAL A 168 -14.86 6.98 50.04
CA VAL A 168 -13.66 6.24 50.47
C VAL A 168 -12.40 7.11 50.39
N ARG A 169 -12.26 7.95 49.35
CA ARG A 169 -11.14 8.90 49.23
C ARG A 169 -11.19 9.98 50.30
N ALA A 170 -12.35 10.60 50.49
CA ALA A 170 -12.53 11.62 51.53
C ALA A 170 -12.22 11.08 52.93
N ALA A 171 -12.63 9.84 53.24
CA ALA A 171 -12.29 9.19 54.50
C ALA A 171 -10.77 8.95 54.65
N LYS A 172 -10.09 8.47 53.61
CA LYS A 172 -8.63 8.28 53.62
C LYS A 172 -7.87 9.60 53.79
N ASP A 173 -8.31 10.66 53.13
CA ASP A 173 -7.68 11.98 53.22
C ASP A 173 -7.94 12.66 54.57
N ALA A 174 -9.12 12.42 55.18
CA ALA A 174 -9.43 12.84 56.55
C ALA A 174 -8.60 12.10 57.61
N VAL A 175 -8.21 10.85 57.35
CA VAL A 175 -7.29 10.10 58.22
C VAL A 175 -5.85 10.59 58.06
N LYS A 176 -5.40 10.85 56.83
CA LYS A 176 -4.04 11.38 56.57
C LYS A 176 -3.81 12.78 57.12
N SER A 177 -4.84 13.64 57.17
CA SER A 177 -4.73 15.00 57.71
C SER A 177 -4.67 15.07 59.24
N LYS A 178 -4.92 13.95 59.95
CA LYS A 178 -4.74 13.85 61.42
C LYS A 178 -3.32 13.46 61.84
N GLY A 179 -2.42 13.15 60.90
CA GLY A 179 -0.99 12.94 61.17
C GLY A 179 -0.26 14.26 61.42
N LYS A 180 0.11 14.51 62.68
CA LYS A 180 0.90 15.63 63.22
C LYS A 180 1.69 16.46 62.19
N ARG A 181 1.19 17.66 61.90
CA ARG A 181 1.98 18.73 61.29
C ARG A 181 2.61 19.57 62.39
N GLY A 182 3.79 19.16 62.87
CA GLY A 182 4.55 19.84 63.92
C GLY A 182 6.06 19.87 63.62
N ARG A 183 6.52 21.02 63.10
CA ARG A 183 7.92 21.50 62.94
C ARG A 183 8.58 21.56 64.36
N LYS A 184 9.87 21.28 64.67
CA LYS A 184 11.17 21.79 64.15
C LYS A 184 12.37 21.16 64.92
N ARG A 185 13.44 20.80 64.18
CA ARG A 185 14.93 20.80 64.46
C ARG A 185 15.52 20.24 65.78
N LYS A 186 16.41 19.22 65.66
CA LYS A 186 17.88 19.24 65.92
C LYS A 186 18.50 17.83 65.69
N ASN A 187 19.63 17.78 64.98
CA ASN A 187 20.60 16.65 64.97
C ASN A 187 21.17 16.45 66.39
N PRO A 188 21.59 15.22 66.82
CA PRO A 188 22.79 14.56 66.29
C PRO A 188 22.72 13.02 66.09
N GLU A 189 23.56 12.55 65.16
CA GLU A 189 24.11 11.17 65.03
C GLU A 189 25.26 11.03 66.08
N PRO A 190 25.71 9.85 66.59
CA PRO A 190 25.81 8.58 65.85
C PRO A 190 25.52 7.26 66.62
N GLU A 191 25.52 6.18 65.82
CA GLU A 191 25.87 4.77 66.11
C GLU A 191 25.04 3.95 67.11
N ALA A 192 24.34 2.92 66.60
CA ALA A 192 24.72 1.52 66.80
C ALA A 192 23.75 0.53 66.12
N SER A 193 24.35 -0.33 65.31
CA SER A 193 24.04 -1.74 64.98
C SER A 193 22.68 -2.15 64.37
N GLU A 194 22.80 -2.55 63.10
CA GLU A 194 22.43 -3.86 62.57
C GLU A 194 20.95 -4.29 62.61
N ALA A 195 20.32 -4.29 61.43
CA ALA A 195 20.02 -5.52 60.69
C ALA A 195 19.09 -5.21 59.50
N GLU A 196 19.65 -5.24 58.29
CA GLU A 196 18.88 -5.54 57.07
C GLU A 196 18.54 -7.03 57.05
N PRO A 197 17.40 -7.41 56.46
CA PRO A 197 17.42 -8.60 55.63
C PRO A 197 17.04 -8.27 54.18
N GLU A 198 17.94 -8.70 53.31
CA GLU A 198 17.88 -8.76 51.85
C GLU A 198 16.70 -9.59 51.31
N PRO A 199 16.36 -9.42 50.00
CA PRO A 199 15.10 -9.86 49.41
C PRO A 199 15.04 -11.36 49.08
N GLU A 200 13.87 -11.98 49.33
CA GLU A 200 13.56 -13.31 48.83
C GLU A 200 13.44 -13.30 47.29
N VAL A 201 14.29 -14.13 46.69
CA VAL A 201 14.38 -14.42 45.27
C VAL A 201 13.17 -15.28 44.86
N GLU A 202 12.25 -14.73 44.08
CA GLU A 202 11.17 -15.52 43.46
C GLU A 202 11.57 -15.95 42.04
N VAL A 203 11.51 -17.26 41.86
CA VAL A 203 12.01 -18.06 40.75
C VAL A 203 11.24 -17.77 39.45
N ASN A 204 11.98 -17.50 38.38
CA ASN A 204 11.47 -17.30 37.02
C ASN A 204 10.94 -18.63 36.42
N PRO A 205 9.65 -18.77 36.05
CA PRO A 205 9.19 -19.94 35.33
C PRO A 205 9.50 -19.80 33.83
N GLN A 206 10.30 -20.76 33.35
CA GLN A 206 10.59 -21.00 31.94
C GLN A 206 9.29 -21.16 31.12
N PRO A 207 9.15 -20.55 29.92
CA PRO A 207 7.93 -20.67 29.12
C PRO A 207 7.81 -22.05 28.46
N GLU A 208 6.63 -22.66 28.58
CA GLU A 208 6.21 -23.90 27.91
C GLU A 208 6.26 -23.78 26.37
N PRO A 209 6.58 -24.88 25.64
CA PRO A 209 6.61 -24.90 24.19
C PRO A 209 5.20 -24.75 23.60
N GLN A 210 5.03 -23.81 22.66
CA GLN A 210 3.76 -23.60 21.96
C GLN A 210 3.50 -24.68 20.91
N PRO A 211 2.26 -25.17 20.77
CA PRO A 211 1.90 -26.09 19.69
C PRO A 211 1.92 -25.38 18.33
N GLU A 212 2.42 -26.07 17.31
CA GLU A 212 2.54 -25.56 15.94
C GLU A 212 1.19 -25.08 15.36
N PRO A 213 1.17 -23.99 14.58
CA PRO A 213 -0.05 -23.46 14.00
C PRO A 213 -0.61 -24.41 12.94
N ALA A 214 -1.82 -24.93 13.19
CA ALA A 214 -2.53 -25.76 12.23
C ALA A 214 -2.74 -25.02 10.89
N PRO A 215 -2.62 -25.71 9.74
CA PRO A 215 -2.79 -25.11 8.42
C PRO A 215 -4.21 -24.54 8.25
N TRP A 216 -4.28 -23.29 7.82
CA TRP A 216 -5.52 -22.54 7.65
C TRP A 216 -6.47 -23.22 6.66
N ARG A 217 -7.74 -23.43 7.04
CA ARG A 217 -8.82 -23.83 6.13
C ARG A 217 -9.84 -22.70 5.99
N ALA A 218 -10.13 -22.31 4.76
CA ALA A 218 -11.16 -21.33 4.46
C ALA A 218 -12.57 -21.91 4.75
N PRO A 219 -13.48 -21.15 5.38
CA PRO A 219 -14.84 -21.62 5.63
C PRO A 219 -15.62 -21.70 4.32
N VAL A 220 -16.08 -22.91 3.97
CA VAL A 220 -16.99 -23.12 2.85
C VAL A 220 -18.42 -22.88 3.34
N ALA A 221 -19.08 -21.86 2.80
CA ALA A 221 -20.48 -21.60 3.06
C ALA A 221 -21.33 -22.76 2.52
N ARG A 222 -22.11 -23.39 3.39
CA ARG A 222 -23.17 -24.31 2.97
C ARG A 222 -24.41 -23.48 2.65
N MET A 223 -24.81 -23.48 1.38
CA MET A 223 -26.14 -23.02 0.98
C MET A 223 -27.11 -24.19 1.17
N TYR A 224 -28.17 -23.97 1.95
CA TYR A 224 -29.34 -24.84 2.00
C TYR A 224 -30.42 -24.28 1.08
#